data_AF-A0A969CWR6-F1
#
_entry.id   AF-A0A969CWR6-F1
#
_cell.length_a   1.000
_cell.length_b   1.000
_cell.length_c   1.000
_cell.angle_alpha   90.00
_cell.angle_beta   90.00
_cell.angle_gamma   90.00
#
_symmetry.space_group_name_H-M   'P 1'
#
loop_
_entity.id
_entity.type
_entity.pdbx_description
1 polymer ?
#
loop_
_entity_poly.entity_id
_entity_poly.type
_entity_poly.pdbx_seq_one_letter_code
_entity_poly.pdbx_strand_id
1 'polypeptide(L)' 'MRQLEIVGEATKRLSDELRQSQPNIPWKLIAGMRDKLIHHYFGVDLDAVWLTATEDLPALKQTVQSILNRP' A
#
# COMPACT_ATOMS: atom_id res chain seq x y z
N MET A 1 -8.86 9.35 1.09
CA MET A 1 -8.92 8.56 -0.16
C MET A 1 -7.72 8.83 -1.06
N ARG A 2 -7.48 10.08 -1.50
CA ARG A 2 -6.36 10.42 -2.40
C ARG A 2 -4.98 9.94 -1.92
N GLN A 3 -4.71 9.95 -0.62
CA GLN A 3 -3.43 9.47 -0.08
C GLN A 3 -3.21 7.97 -0.36
N LEU A 4 -4.25 7.15 -0.29
CA LEU A 4 -4.18 5.71 -0.58
C LEU A 4 -3.86 5.45 -2.06
N GLU A 5 -4.43 6.26 -2.96
CA GLU A 5 -4.10 6.21 -4.39
C GLU A 5 -2.62 6.52 -4.65
N ILE A 6 -2.07 7.54 -3.95
CA ILE A 6 -0.66 7.93 -4.08
C ILE A 6 0.25 6.79 -3.61
N VAL A 7 -0.07 6.14 -2.48
CA VAL A 7 0.69 4.99 -1.98
C VAL A 7 0.66 3.82 -2.97
N GLY A 8 -0.50 3.53 -3.55
CA GLY A 8 -0.63 2.49 -4.58
C GLY A 8 0.20 2.80 -5.83
N GLU A 9 0.15 4.04 -6.31
CA GLU A 9 0.91 4.47 -7.49
C GLU A 9 2.43 4.46 -7.23
N ALA A 10 2.88 4.93 -6.06
CA ALA A 10 4.28 4.87 -5.66
C ALA A 10 4.80 3.42 -5.61
N THR A 11 3.95 2.49 -5.14
CA THR A 11 4.29 1.07 -5.07
C THR A 11 4.53 0.46 -6.46
N LYS A 12 3.80 0.90 -7.50
CA LYS A 12 4.01 0.45 -8.89
C LYS A 12 5.38 0.86 -9.45
N ARG A 13 6.04 1.86 -8.86
CA ARG A 13 7.35 2.38 -9.30
C ARG A 13 8.53 1.74 -8.59
N LEU A 14 8.30 0.89 -7.59
CA LEU A 14 9.37 0.18 -6.90
C LEU A 14 10.00 -0.86 -7.82
N SER A 15 11.32 -1.03 -7.72
CA SER A 15 12.04 -2.04 -8.49
C SER A 15 11.57 -3.46 -8.13
N ASP A 16 11.73 -4.40 -9.05
CA ASP A 16 11.36 -5.80 -8.78
C ASP A 16 12.28 -6.41 -7.73
N GLU A 17 13.57 -6.05 -7.72
CA GLU A 17 14.55 -6.52 -6.74
C GLU A 17 14.14 -6.12 -5.32
N LEU A 18 13.74 -4.86 -5.11
CA LEU A 18 13.28 -4.41 -3.80
C LEU A 18 12.03 -5.17 -3.37
N ARG A 19 11.06 -5.33 -4.27
CA ARG A 19 9.82 -6.05 -3.97
C ARG A 19 10.08 -7.52 -3.63
N GLN A 20 10.98 -8.16 -4.36
CA GLN A 20 11.39 -9.55 -4.10
C GLN A 20 12.17 -9.70 -2.79
N SER A 21 12.98 -8.70 -2.41
CA SER A 21 13.70 -8.70 -1.13
C SER A 21 12.80 -8.55 0.10
N GLN A 22 11.53 -8.17 -0.09
CA GLN A 22 10.53 -7.96 0.95
C GLN A 22 9.23 -8.71 0.63
N PRO A 23 9.24 -10.06 0.57
CA PRO A 23 8.10 -10.83 0.12
C PRO A 23 6.91 -10.79 1.09
N ASN A 24 7.15 -10.43 2.36
CA ASN A 24 6.11 -10.31 3.39
C ASN A 24 5.20 -9.09 3.18
N ILE A 25 5.62 -8.11 2.36
CA ILE A 25 4.81 -6.94 2.06
C ILE A 25 3.91 -7.28 0.86
N PRO A 26 2.58 -7.10 0.95
CA PRO A 26 1.65 -7.47 -0.10
C PRO A 26 1.62 -6.45 -1.24
N TRP A 27 2.75 -6.28 -1.96
CA TRP A 27 2.95 -5.23 -2.97
C TRP A 27 1.87 -5.15 -4.04
N LYS A 28 1.41 -6.31 -4.53
CA LYS A 28 0.33 -6.39 -5.55
C LYS A 28 -0.99 -5.81 -5.02
N LEU A 29 -1.31 -6.07 -3.75
CA LEU A 29 -2.53 -5.57 -3.12
C LEU A 29 -2.44 -4.05 -2.92
N ILE A 30 -1.29 -3.57 -2.45
CA ILE A 30 -1.05 -2.12 -2.26
C ILE A 30 -1.14 -1.38 -3.60
N ALA A 31 -0.50 -1.90 -4.65
CA ALA A 31 -0.59 -1.34 -5.99
C ALA A 31 -2.02 -1.33 -6.57
N GLY A 32 -2.81 -2.38 -6.29
CA GLY A 32 -4.19 -2.51 -6.74
C GLY A 32 -5.21 -1.69 -5.94
N MET A 33 -4.80 -1.09 -4.82
CA MET A 33 -5.69 -0.33 -3.93
C MET A 33 -6.29 0.89 -4.64
N ARG A 34 -5.49 1.59 -5.45
CA ARG A 34 -5.97 2.68 -6.32
C ARG A 34 -7.14 2.22 -7.17
N ASP A 35 -6.98 1.08 -7.85
CA ASP A 35 -7.92 0.62 -8.86
C ASP A 35 -9.26 0.20 -8.21
N LYS A 36 -9.24 -0.32 -6.97
CA LYS A 36 -10.46 -0.58 -6.19
C LYS A 36 -11.18 0.70 -5.74
N LEU A 37 -10.44 1.72 -5.30
CA LEU A 37 -11.02 2.95 -4.75
C LEU A 37 -11.65 3.85 -5.82
N ILE A 38 -11.09 3.86 -7.04
CA ILE A 38 -11.57 4.75 -8.12
C ILE A 38 -12.66 4.10 -8.99
N HIS A 39 -12.68 2.77 -9.17
CA HIS A 39 -13.61 2.10 -10.09
C HIS A 39 -14.89 1.59 -9.40
N HIS A 40 -14.89 1.41 -8.09
CA HIS A 40 -16.01 0.83 -7.34
C HIS A 40 -16.57 1.77 -6.27
N TYR A 41 -16.56 3.10 -6.46
CA TYR A 41 -16.95 4.07 -5.42
C TYR A 41 -18.31 3.80 -4.75
N PHE A 42 -19.26 3.15 -5.46
CA PHE A 42 -20.57 2.71 -4.93
C PHE A 42 -20.56 1.36 -4.18
N GLY A 43 -19.44 0.66 -4.14
CA GLY A 43 -19.23 -0.64 -3.47
C GLY A 43 -17.89 -0.72 -2.75
N VAL A 44 -17.26 0.42 -2.45
CA VAL A 44 -16.08 0.46 -1.58
C VAL A 44 -16.53 0.14 -0.17
N ASP A 45 -15.97 -0.93 0.38
CA ASP A 45 -16.08 -1.25 1.79
C ASP A 45 -15.32 -0.19 2.61
N LEU A 46 -16.07 0.72 3.23
CA LEU A 46 -15.51 1.82 4.02
C LEU A 46 -14.83 1.32 5.30
N ASP A 47 -15.24 0.18 5.84
CA ASP A 47 -14.57 -0.42 7.00
C ASP A 47 -13.21 -0.96 6.59
N ALA A 48 -13.10 -1.60 5.42
CA ALA A 48 -11.82 -2.01 4.87
C ALA A 48 -10.89 -0.81 4.59
N VAL A 49 -11.42 0.30 4.08
CA VAL A 49 -10.65 1.53 3.88
C VAL A 49 -10.20 2.13 5.21
N TRP A 50 -11.06 2.14 6.21
CA TRP A 50 -10.74 2.62 7.55
C TRP A 50 -9.60 1.79 8.16
N LEU A 51 -9.75 0.47 8.21
CA LEU A 51 -8.72 -0.48 8.68
C LEU A 51 -7.40 -0.30 7.93
N THR A 52 -7.46 -0.18 6.60
CA THR A 52 -6.25 0.06 5.80
C THR A 52 -5.53 1.36 6.24
N ALA A 53 -6.30 2.42 6.51
CA ALA A 53 -5.75 3.71 6.88
C ALA A 53 -5.22 3.75 8.33
N THR A 54 -5.87 3.05 9.26
CA THR A 54 -5.58 3.11 10.70
C THR A 54 -4.68 2.00 11.20
N GLU A 55 -4.59 0.87 10.50
CA GLU A 55 -3.83 -0.31 10.92
C GLU A 55 -2.73 -0.68 9.92
N ASP A 56 -3.11 -0.96 8.67
CA ASP A 56 -2.16 -1.46 7.66
C ASP A 56 -1.12 -0.41 7.27
N LEU A 57 -1.53 0.84 7.05
CA LEU A 57 -0.62 1.92 6.66
C LEU A 57 0.43 2.24 7.74
N PRO A 58 0.09 2.36 9.03
CA PRO A 58 1.09 2.48 10.09
C PRO A 58 2.09 1.32 10.14
N ALA A 59 1.64 0.09 9.98
CA ALA A 59 2.53 -1.08 9.94
C ALA A 59 3.46 -1.05 8.72
N LEU A 60 2.92 -0.71 7.55
CA LEU A 60 3.70 -0.52 6.33
C LEU A 60 4.75 0.58 6.49
N LYS A 61 4.39 1.71 7.12
CA LYS A 61 5.33 2.82 7.39
C LYS A 61 6.52 2.37 8.21
N GLN A 62 6.30 1.63 9.30
CA GLN A 62 7.40 1.10 10.13
C GLN A 62 8.33 0.18 9.34
N THR A 63 7.74 -0.66 8.48
CA THR A 63 8.50 -1.56 7.62
C THR A 63 9.35 -0.78 6.61
N VAL A 64 8.77 0.22 5.94
CA VAL A 64 9.47 1.09 4.98
C VAL A 64 10.60 1.87 5.67
N GLN A 65 10.37 2.41 6.87
CA GLN A 65 11.41 3.08 7.64
C GLN A 65 12.56 2.12 7.99
N SER A 66 12.23 0.88 8.34
CA SER A 66 13.25 -0.15 8.60
C SER A 66 14.07 -0.48 7.36
N ILE A 67 13.47 -0.46 6.16
CA ILE A 67 14.17 -0.65 4.88
C ILE A 67 15.13 0.52 4.61
N LEU A 68 14.66 1.76 4.81
CA LEU A 68 15.45 2.97 4.55
C LEU A 68 16.64 3.14 5.51
N ASN A 69 16.52 2.63 6.73
CA ASN A 69 17.54 2.72 7.76
C ASN A 69 18.49 1.51 7.80
N ARG A 70 18.42 0.60 6.80
CA ARG A 70 19.41 -0.48 6.70
C ARG A 70 20.78 0.14 6.32
N PRO A 71 21.86 -0.25 7.02
CA PRO A 71 23.20 0.23 6.72
C PRO A 71 23.69 -0.24 5.34
#